data_AF-A0A8H7CDQ4-F1
#
_entry.id   AF-A0A8H7CDQ4-F1
#
_cell.length_a   1.000
_cell.length_b   1.000
_cell.length_c   1.000
_cell.angle_alpha   90.00
_cell.angle_beta   90.00
_cell.angle_gamma   90.00
#
_symmetry.space_group_name_H-M   'P 1'
#
loop_
_entity.id
_entity.type
_entity.pdbx_description
1 polymer ?
#
loop_
_entity_poly.entity_id
_entity_poly.type
_entity_poly.pdbx_seq_one_letter_code
_entity_poly.pdbx_strand_id
1 'polypeptide(L)'
;MAVCERFDSWLSPLDVSLLNVSQLSVGANCLGLVSVGASALCCSSIQPKASSGRQEWSLTDLPCPSGLQAYPRRAFFSFWLLLSSSCTLGTMPFVDLHNEDDYASIFYTTNTPLCNVAGFDPEKPTVLLLPPAFLCSAWLDSQMDDPRLDGEYNIIALDIPRCSGKSKCRPSGRHDSWTDAADIALAARALSLPPVHVLAFESVGTNAALRFATLFPEMCLSLALCNVPPPTELMWIYTAYNELVQTWCYAEDLESYEHVANEAVSFTLGPNTSPELRDEVLIAYWETTMHPRRRQRCLESTNLVLSRTPLPAEAFRYITQPVLVIHGDANETAPRKYAERLANDLKAVLYSVKGGAGYLGITPSTSSIVNQVYVKFLSRLPRARSDPAEYPTTTPERMRDALNTLQHITGDTALSARPPMSSLSFSCLAETVVRQQTEQLAHYRKGQSTAFFPLNPLTGRPIRRYSERPRDDWFENGNKSVKQSYAGGRYLDPSVGRASHERPLPLPQSEPIEEGRLRRGAFSPTSVEQKVIKGSMANVVASQQRVTLQKLFL
;
A
#
# COMPACT_ATOMS: atom_id res chain seq x y z
N MET A 1 11.39 -35.81 -10.72
CA MET A 1 10.42 -35.97 -11.84
C MET A 1 9.63 -37.27 -11.66
N ALA A 2 8.62 -37.27 -10.78
CA ALA A 2 7.49 -38.21 -10.73
C ALA A 2 6.66 -38.00 -9.44
N VAL A 3 5.99 -36.86 -9.29
CA VAL A 3 4.77 -36.71 -8.46
C VAL A 3 4.01 -35.49 -9.01
N CYS A 4 3.16 -35.69 -10.01
CA CYS A 4 2.17 -34.69 -10.44
C CYS A 4 1.11 -35.38 -11.30
N GLU A 5 0.28 -36.23 -10.69
CA GLU A 5 -0.99 -36.63 -11.31
C GLU A 5 -2.08 -36.69 -10.24
N ARG A 6 -3.26 -36.18 -10.64
CA ARG A 6 -4.54 -36.05 -9.91
C ARG A 6 -4.71 -34.78 -9.06
N PHE A 7 -5.10 -33.70 -9.73
CA PHE A 7 -5.88 -32.62 -9.09
C PHE A 7 -7.20 -32.28 -9.81
N ASP A 8 -7.61 -33.03 -10.83
CA ASP A 8 -8.87 -32.80 -11.56
C ASP A 8 -9.94 -33.83 -11.18
N SER A 9 -10.63 -33.60 -10.07
CA SER A 9 -12.05 -33.94 -9.89
C SER A 9 -12.53 -33.36 -8.57
N TRP A 10 -13.82 -33.05 -8.47
CA TRP A 10 -14.51 -32.52 -7.28
C TRP A 10 -14.55 -30.99 -7.14
N LEU A 11 -15.18 -30.34 -8.12
CA LEU A 11 -16.00 -29.15 -7.86
C LEU A 11 -17.47 -29.56 -7.97
N SER A 12 -18.10 -29.88 -6.84
CA SER A 12 -19.55 -29.89 -6.73
C SER A 12 -20.07 -28.45 -6.55
N PRO A 13 -21.21 -28.09 -7.16
CA PRO A 13 -21.80 -26.76 -6.95
C PRO A 13 -22.39 -26.70 -5.55
N LEU A 14 -21.93 -25.77 -4.73
CA LEU A 14 -22.53 -25.47 -3.43
C LEU A 14 -23.83 -24.70 -3.65
N ASP A 15 -24.92 -25.30 -3.19
CA ASP A 15 -26.25 -24.72 -3.05
C ASP A 15 -26.21 -23.64 -1.96
N VAL A 16 -26.43 -22.39 -2.32
CA VAL A 16 -26.57 -21.27 -1.37
C VAL A 16 -28.05 -20.99 -1.23
N SER A 17 -28.68 -21.58 -0.22
CA SER A 17 -29.98 -21.16 0.25
C SER A 17 -30.04 -21.10 1.79
N LEU A 18 -30.49 -19.94 2.27
CA LEU A 18 -31.12 -19.68 3.57
C LEU A 18 -30.26 -19.84 4.84
N LEU A 19 -29.69 -18.73 5.31
CA LEU A 19 -29.55 -18.46 6.73
C LEU A 19 -30.15 -17.10 7.08
N ASN A 20 -31.38 -17.15 7.57
CA ASN A 20 -32.03 -16.10 8.35
C ASN A 20 -31.42 -16.16 9.76
N VAL A 21 -30.80 -15.07 10.22
CA VAL A 21 -30.40 -14.93 11.63
C VAL A 21 -31.15 -13.75 12.22
N SER A 22 -32.23 -14.07 12.92
CA SER A 22 -32.93 -13.21 13.85
C SER A 22 -32.41 -13.47 15.26
N GLN A 23 -32.16 -12.37 15.99
CA GLN A 23 -32.17 -12.24 17.45
C GLN A 23 -31.17 -13.04 18.28
N LEU A 24 -30.26 -12.31 18.94
CA LEU A 24 -29.94 -12.52 20.36
C LEU A 24 -29.41 -11.23 20.97
N SER A 25 -30.13 -10.77 22.00
CA SER A 25 -29.82 -9.65 22.88
C SER A 25 -29.22 -10.15 24.20
N VAL A 26 -28.63 -9.21 24.96
CA VAL A 26 -28.19 -9.27 26.38
C VAL A 26 -26.75 -9.78 26.56
N GLY A 27 -25.85 -9.12 27.31
CA GLY A 27 -26.03 -8.03 28.26
C GLY A 27 -24.72 -7.28 28.55
N ALA A 28 -24.91 -6.03 28.97
CA ALA A 28 -23.89 -5.14 29.47
C ALA A 28 -23.41 -5.61 30.86
N ASN A 29 -22.11 -5.45 31.14
CA ASN A 29 -21.63 -5.29 32.50
C ASN A 29 -20.49 -4.27 32.55
N CYS A 30 -20.76 -3.24 33.33
CA CYS A 30 -19.86 -2.15 33.70
C CYS A 30 -18.83 -2.65 34.72
N LEU A 31 -17.56 -2.32 34.54
CA LEU A 31 -16.61 -2.22 35.63
C LEU A 31 -15.77 -0.95 35.45
N GLY A 32 -15.91 -0.07 36.44
CA GLY A 32 -15.31 1.25 36.48
C GLY A 32 -13.81 1.20 36.75
N LEU A 33 -13.10 2.15 36.14
CA LEU A 33 -11.71 2.44 36.43
C LEU A 33 -11.60 3.84 37.03
N VAL A 34 -11.00 3.86 38.21
CA VAL A 34 -10.68 5.02 39.04
C VAL A 34 -9.62 5.86 38.33
N SER A 35 -9.94 7.14 38.11
CA SER A 35 -9.02 8.17 37.62
C SER A 35 -8.26 8.77 38.81
N VAL A 36 -6.93 8.65 38.80
CA VAL A 36 -6.04 9.45 39.67
C VAL A 36 -5.29 10.42 38.77
N GLY A 37 -5.60 11.70 38.93
CA GLY A 37 -5.01 12.80 38.18
C GLY A 37 -3.57 13.09 38.60
N ALA A 38 -2.71 13.31 37.60
CA ALA A 38 -1.39 13.90 37.80
C ALA A 38 -1.32 15.23 37.02
N SER A 39 -1.17 16.32 37.77
CA SER A 39 -1.02 17.68 37.28
C SER A 39 0.33 17.88 36.58
N ALA A 40 0.32 18.40 35.36
CA ALA A 40 1.52 18.83 34.65
C ALA A 40 1.85 20.29 35.00
N LEU A 41 3.06 20.49 35.53
CA LEU A 41 3.66 21.80 35.75
C LEU A 41 4.17 22.38 34.42
N CYS A 42 3.77 23.62 34.18
CA CYS A 42 4.18 24.50 33.08
C CYS A 42 5.71 24.72 33.10
N CYS A 43 6.37 24.49 31.96
CA CYS A 43 7.68 25.07 31.69
C CYS A 43 7.59 25.93 30.42
N SER A 44 7.83 27.22 30.64
CA SER A 44 7.72 28.33 29.70
C SER A 44 8.83 28.34 28.63
N SER A 45 8.40 28.80 27.47
CA SER A 45 9.13 29.22 26.26
C SER A 45 10.52 29.83 26.46
N ILE A 46 11.46 29.43 25.58
CA ILE A 46 12.56 30.29 25.12
C ILE A 46 12.64 30.16 23.59
N GLN A 47 12.41 31.26 22.88
CA GLN A 47 12.67 31.38 21.44
C GLN A 47 14.12 31.80 21.18
N PRO A 48 14.78 31.31 20.12
CA PRO A 48 15.99 31.95 19.62
C PRO A 48 15.69 32.93 18.48
N LYS A 49 16.14 34.17 18.67
CA LYS A 49 16.26 35.20 17.64
C LYS A 49 17.32 34.80 16.62
N ALA A 50 16.97 34.97 15.34
CA ALA A 50 17.92 34.95 14.23
C ALA A 50 18.88 36.15 14.32
N SER A 51 20.18 35.89 14.15
CA SER A 51 21.10 36.91 13.65
C SER A 51 22.22 36.26 12.84
N SER A 52 22.46 36.89 11.70
CA SER A 52 23.50 36.66 10.71
C SER A 52 24.90 36.88 11.27
N GLY A 53 25.85 36.00 10.96
CA GLY A 53 27.26 36.28 11.19
C GLY A 53 28.14 35.06 10.99
N ARG A 54 28.86 35.02 9.87
CA ARG A 54 29.91 34.04 9.57
C ARG A 54 31.17 34.46 10.33
N GLN A 55 31.59 33.69 11.33
CA GLN A 55 32.94 33.79 11.92
C GLN A 55 33.47 32.38 12.27
N GLU A 56 34.61 32.06 11.68
CA GLU A 56 35.50 30.97 12.10
C GLU A 56 36.02 31.24 13.51
N TRP A 57 36.00 30.22 14.37
CA TRP A 57 36.70 30.26 15.65
C TRP A 57 37.62 29.05 15.76
N SER A 58 38.92 29.34 15.83
CA SER A 58 39.98 28.43 16.23
C SER A 58 39.87 28.14 17.74
N LEU A 59 39.94 26.86 18.12
CA LEU A 59 40.07 26.44 19.51
C LEU A 59 41.46 26.78 20.04
N THR A 60 41.56 27.74 20.95
CA THR A 60 42.58 27.77 22.01
C THR A 60 42.17 28.79 23.07
N ASP A 61 42.32 28.39 24.32
CA ASP A 61 42.37 29.21 25.53
C ASP A 61 41.07 29.82 26.08
N LEU A 62 40.47 29.12 27.06
CA LEU A 62 39.81 29.78 28.19
C LEU A 62 40.12 29.08 29.53
N PRO A 63 40.32 29.85 30.62
CA PRO A 63 40.83 29.36 31.90
C PRO A 63 39.73 28.78 32.80
N CYS A 64 40.13 27.80 33.62
CA CYS A 64 39.29 27.13 34.60
C CYS A 64 39.26 27.93 35.92
N PRO A 65 38.09 28.30 36.48
CA PRO A 65 38.02 28.82 37.83
C PRO A 65 37.80 27.69 38.84
N SER A 66 38.73 27.61 39.77
CA SER A 66 38.75 26.76 40.94
C SER A 66 37.76 27.23 42.00
N GLY A 67 37.06 26.27 42.62
CA GLY A 67 36.47 26.46 43.94
C GLY A 67 34.98 26.13 44.01
N LEU A 68 34.66 24.89 44.39
CA LEU A 68 33.50 24.59 45.24
C LEU A 68 33.64 23.22 45.90
N GLN A 69 33.39 23.24 47.21
CA GLN A 69 33.63 22.19 48.20
C GLN A 69 32.75 20.95 48.02
N ALA A 70 33.32 19.81 48.42
CA ALA A 70 32.73 18.49 48.38
C ALA A 70 31.60 18.28 49.42
N TYR A 71 30.50 17.66 48.98
CA TYR A 71 29.56 16.92 49.82
C TYR A 71 29.25 15.56 49.15
N PRO A 72 28.95 14.49 49.94
CA PRO A 72 29.18 13.12 49.52
C PRO A 72 28.05 12.57 48.63
N ARG A 73 28.41 12.23 47.38
CA ARG A 73 27.60 11.45 46.44
C ARG A 73 27.66 9.95 46.76
N ARG A 74 26.88 9.46 47.73
CA ARG A 74 26.59 8.01 47.85
C ARG A 74 25.22 7.76 48.51
N ALA A 75 24.13 8.13 47.84
CA ALA A 75 22.78 7.60 48.15
C ALA A 75 21.69 7.89 47.09
N PHE A 76 22.03 8.38 45.89
CA PHE A 76 21.02 8.73 44.87
C PHE A 76 21.14 7.97 43.54
N PHE A 77 22.16 7.11 43.38
CA PHE A 77 22.38 6.37 42.14
C PHE A 77 21.74 4.98 42.11
N SER A 78 21.30 4.44 43.24
CA SER A 78 20.73 3.09 43.32
C SER A 78 19.21 3.04 43.22
N PHE A 79 18.50 4.18 43.35
CA PHE A 79 17.03 4.21 43.25
C PHE A 79 16.54 4.58 41.83
N TRP A 80 17.39 5.21 41.01
CA TRP A 80 17.06 5.53 39.60
C TRP A 80 17.38 4.37 38.64
N LEU A 81 18.32 3.49 39.01
CA LEU A 81 18.68 2.29 38.25
C LEU A 81 17.71 1.10 38.45
N LEU A 82 16.83 1.15 39.45
CA LEU A 82 15.83 0.09 39.69
C LEU A 82 14.40 0.49 39.26
N LEU A 83 14.14 1.77 38.97
CA LEU A 83 12.89 2.24 38.35
C LEU A 83 13.04 2.60 36.86
N SER A 84 14.26 2.55 36.32
CA SER A 84 14.55 2.60 34.88
C SER A 84 14.53 1.20 34.21
N SER A 85 14.30 0.13 34.97
CA SER A 85 14.40 -1.27 34.51
C SER A 85 13.06 -1.98 34.33
N SER A 86 11.94 -1.25 34.18
CA SER A 86 10.63 -1.88 33.93
C SER A 86 9.75 -1.19 32.88
N CYS A 87 10.29 -0.20 32.16
CA CYS A 87 9.83 0.06 30.80
C CYS A 87 10.88 -0.53 29.88
N THR A 88 10.74 -1.81 29.55
CA THR A 88 11.36 -2.34 28.34
C THR A 88 10.90 -1.43 27.21
N LEU A 89 11.77 -0.49 26.80
CA LEU A 89 11.66 0.25 25.56
C LEU A 89 11.45 -0.81 24.48
N GLY A 90 10.19 -1.09 24.18
CA GLY A 90 9.82 -1.97 23.09
C GLY A 90 10.53 -1.43 21.87
N THR A 91 11.50 -2.20 21.37
CA THR A 91 12.22 -1.87 20.15
C THR A 91 11.16 -1.51 19.12
N MET A 92 11.20 -0.26 18.65
CA MET A 92 10.20 0.24 17.71
C MET A 92 10.16 -0.72 16.51
N PRO A 93 8.98 -1.14 16.02
CA PRO A 93 8.85 -2.22 15.04
C PRO A 93 9.20 -1.71 13.64
N PHE A 94 10.48 -1.41 13.45
CA PHE A 94 11.09 -0.93 12.23
C PHE A 94 12.28 -1.81 11.88
N VAL A 95 12.43 -2.07 10.58
CA VAL A 95 13.65 -2.64 10.02
C VAL A 95 14.38 -1.54 9.26
N ASP A 96 15.54 -1.15 9.77
CA ASP A 96 16.38 -0.14 9.14
C ASP A 96 17.28 -0.77 8.07
N LEU A 97 17.03 -0.42 6.82
CA LEU A 97 17.80 -0.77 5.64
C LEU A 97 18.66 0.45 5.27
N HIS A 98 19.92 0.43 5.70
CA HIS A 98 20.85 1.54 5.47
C HIS A 98 21.98 1.13 4.52
N ASN A 99 22.19 1.93 3.48
CA ASN A 99 23.31 1.85 2.57
C ASN A 99 23.84 3.27 2.26
N GLU A 100 24.98 3.39 1.58
CA GLU A 100 25.56 4.68 1.21
C GLU A 100 24.65 5.47 0.26
N ASP A 101 23.99 4.77 -0.68
CA ASP A 101 23.11 5.33 -1.69
C ASP A 101 21.63 5.37 -1.29
N ASP A 102 21.20 4.47 -0.40
CA ASP A 102 19.80 4.27 -0.01
C ASP A 102 19.56 4.29 1.50
N TYR A 103 18.36 4.73 1.90
CA TYR A 103 17.87 4.60 3.26
C TYR A 103 16.37 4.32 3.24
N ALA A 104 15.99 3.21 3.86
CA ALA A 104 14.61 2.87 4.16
C ALA A 104 14.51 2.34 5.60
N SER A 105 13.43 2.67 6.28
CA SER A 105 13.05 2.18 7.60
C SER A 105 11.64 1.64 7.46
N ILE A 106 11.53 0.31 7.35
CA ILE A 106 10.29 -0.38 7.02
C ILE A 106 9.54 -0.69 8.30
N PHE A 107 8.36 -0.11 8.46
CA PHE A 107 7.48 -0.43 9.58
C PHE A 107 6.84 -1.80 9.37
N TYR A 108 6.67 -2.54 10.46
CA TYR A 108 5.90 -3.77 10.44
C TYR A 108 5.00 -3.88 11.67
N THR A 109 4.00 -4.74 11.58
CA THR A 109 3.17 -5.15 12.71
C THR A 109 2.97 -6.66 12.67
N THR A 110 2.65 -7.25 13.82
CA THR A 110 2.42 -8.68 13.96
C THR A 110 1.18 -8.95 14.81
N ASN A 111 0.61 -10.15 14.69
CA ASN A 111 -0.53 -10.57 15.53
C ASN A 111 -0.11 -10.97 16.96
N THR A 112 1.19 -10.94 17.27
CA THR A 112 1.68 -11.20 18.63
C THR A 112 1.31 -10.06 19.58
N PRO A 113 1.11 -10.34 20.90
CA PRO A 113 0.75 -9.32 21.89
C PRO A 113 1.74 -8.16 22.03
N LEU A 114 3.00 -8.37 21.63
CA LEU A 114 4.07 -7.37 21.71
C LEU A 114 4.38 -6.72 20.35
N CYS A 115 3.59 -7.03 19.31
CA CYS A 115 3.78 -6.56 17.94
C CYS A 115 5.23 -6.76 17.42
N ASN A 116 5.85 -7.89 17.79
CA ASN A 116 7.19 -8.25 17.33
C ASN A 116 7.29 -9.74 16.95
N VAL A 117 8.30 -10.04 16.12
CA VAL A 117 8.59 -11.38 15.59
C VAL A 117 9.15 -12.34 16.64
N ALA A 118 9.72 -11.84 17.75
CA ALA A 118 10.25 -12.68 18.81
C ALA A 118 9.15 -13.43 19.58
N GLY A 119 7.89 -12.97 19.47
CA GLY A 119 6.71 -13.64 20.02
C GLY A 119 6.09 -14.70 19.11
N PHE A 120 6.70 -15.04 17.97
CA PHE A 120 6.18 -16.06 17.07
C PHE A 120 6.23 -17.45 17.67
N ASP A 121 5.14 -18.20 17.48
CA ASP A 121 5.07 -19.61 17.86
C ASP A 121 5.79 -20.46 16.80
N PRO A 122 6.87 -21.18 17.14
CA PRO A 122 7.63 -21.97 16.17
C PRO A 122 6.79 -23.09 15.53
N GLU A 123 5.68 -23.52 16.14
CA GLU A 123 4.82 -24.59 15.59
C GLU A 123 3.75 -24.07 14.60
N LYS A 124 3.55 -22.75 14.54
CA LYS A 124 2.65 -22.11 13.58
C LYS A 124 3.41 -21.69 12.33
N PRO A 125 2.89 -21.91 11.11
CA PRO A 125 3.46 -21.31 9.90
C PRO A 125 3.34 -19.79 9.89
N THR A 126 4.25 -19.11 9.18
CA THR A 126 4.26 -17.64 9.08
C THR A 126 3.59 -17.16 7.78
N VAL A 127 2.70 -16.18 7.91
CA VAL A 127 2.01 -15.47 6.83
C VAL A 127 2.52 -14.03 6.76
N LEU A 128 3.02 -13.63 5.58
CA LEU A 128 3.39 -12.27 5.26
C LEU A 128 2.25 -11.58 4.50
N LEU A 129 1.72 -10.50 5.06
CA LEU A 129 0.71 -9.67 4.43
C LEU A 129 1.34 -8.44 3.77
N LEU A 130 0.96 -8.16 2.53
CA LEU A 130 1.33 -6.93 1.81
C LEU A 130 0.07 -6.10 1.55
N PRO A 131 0.01 -4.84 2.01
CA PRO A 131 -1.19 -4.02 1.93
C PRO A 131 -1.51 -3.56 0.50
N PRO A 132 -2.76 -3.13 0.24
CA PRO A 132 -3.13 -2.50 -1.03
C PRO A 132 -2.34 -1.21 -1.29
N ALA A 133 -2.30 -0.79 -2.55
CA ALA A 133 -1.72 0.51 -2.92
C ALA A 133 -2.37 1.67 -2.14
N PHE A 134 -1.58 2.69 -1.79
CA PHE A 134 -2.01 3.87 -1.01
C PHE A 134 -2.50 3.60 0.42
N LEU A 135 -2.39 2.36 0.89
CA LEU A 135 -2.76 1.93 2.23
C LEU A 135 -1.59 1.19 2.88
N CYS A 136 -1.71 0.91 4.18
CA CYS A 136 -0.64 0.33 4.98
C CYS A 136 -1.13 -0.85 5.82
N SER A 137 -0.25 -1.43 6.64
CA SER A 137 -0.58 -2.55 7.52
C SER A 137 -1.74 -2.29 8.48
N ALA A 138 -2.01 -1.03 8.85
CA ALA A 138 -3.18 -0.65 9.66
C ALA A 138 -4.53 -0.88 8.96
N TRP A 139 -4.52 -1.28 7.68
CA TRP A 139 -5.71 -1.59 6.90
C TRP A 139 -5.93 -3.10 6.72
N LEU A 140 -5.13 -3.90 7.42
CA LEU A 140 -5.16 -5.35 7.36
C LEU A 140 -5.78 -5.96 8.63
N ASP A 141 -6.44 -5.15 9.46
CA ASP A 141 -7.11 -5.62 10.70
C ASP A 141 -8.09 -6.76 10.42
N SER A 142 -8.79 -6.71 9.27
CA SER A 142 -9.68 -7.81 8.85
C SER A 142 -8.95 -9.14 8.65
N GLN A 143 -7.65 -9.14 8.31
CA GLN A 143 -6.83 -10.34 8.18
C GLN A 143 -6.13 -10.68 9.50
N MET A 144 -5.67 -9.66 10.23
CA MET A 144 -4.95 -9.81 11.50
C MET A 144 -5.85 -10.35 12.61
N ASP A 145 -7.10 -9.88 12.67
CA ASP A 145 -8.06 -10.23 13.71
C ASP A 145 -8.97 -11.40 13.29
N ASP A 146 -8.75 -11.99 12.10
CA ASP A 146 -9.57 -13.12 11.66
C ASP A 146 -9.21 -14.36 12.49
N PRO A 147 -10.15 -14.96 13.24
CA PRO A 147 -9.85 -16.08 14.13
C PRO A 147 -9.35 -17.32 13.38
N ARG A 148 -9.62 -17.42 12.08
CA ARG A 148 -9.14 -18.53 11.23
C ARG A 148 -7.67 -18.36 10.86
N LEU A 149 -7.16 -17.13 10.87
CA LEU A 149 -5.76 -16.81 10.59
C LEU A 149 -4.97 -16.63 11.89
N ASP A 150 -5.45 -15.79 12.80
CA ASP A 150 -4.77 -15.47 14.06
C ASP A 150 -4.51 -16.71 14.94
N GLY A 151 -5.49 -17.63 14.99
CA GLY A 151 -5.40 -18.84 15.79
C GLY A 151 -4.34 -19.83 15.30
N GLU A 152 -4.12 -19.92 13.99
CA GLU A 152 -3.36 -21.00 13.35
C GLU A 152 -2.02 -20.55 12.74
N TYR A 153 -1.81 -19.24 12.55
CA TYR A 153 -0.68 -18.69 11.84
C TYR A 153 0.02 -17.57 12.64
N ASN A 154 1.34 -17.44 12.47
CA ASN A 154 2.04 -16.21 12.83
C ASN A 154 1.86 -15.23 11.69
N ILE A 155 1.42 -14.01 11.96
CA ILE A 155 1.13 -13.02 10.92
C ILE A 155 2.08 -11.84 11.08
N ILE A 156 2.71 -11.44 9.98
CA ILE A 156 3.45 -10.19 9.85
C ILE A 156 2.90 -9.38 8.68
N ALA A 157 2.63 -8.11 8.91
CA ALA A 157 2.29 -7.16 7.86
C ALA A 157 3.41 -6.13 7.73
N LEU A 158 3.93 -5.97 6.52
CA LEU A 158 4.96 -4.96 6.21
C LEU A 158 4.30 -3.75 5.54
N ASP A 159 4.69 -2.53 5.95
CA ASP A 159 4.33 -1.29 5.26
C ASP A 159 5.21 -1.14 4.00
N ILE A 160 5.00 -2.05 3.04
CA ILE A 160 5.62 -2.06 1.72
C ILE A 160 4.54 -1.72 0.68
N PRO A 161 4.76 -0.74 -0.21
CA PRO A 161 6.05 -0.12 -0.54
C PRO A 161 6.61 0.80 0.55
N ARG A 162 7.92 1.05 0.54
CA ARG A 162 8.66 1.90 1.52
C ARG A 162 8.07 3.30 1.74
N CYS A 163 7.26 3.77 0.78
CA CYS A 163 6.50 5.02 0.85
C CYS A 163 5.09 4.86 1.44
N SER A 164 4.78 3.78 2.18
CA SER A 164 3.46 3.55 2.79
C SER A 164 3.45 3.57 4.33
N GLY A 165 2.31 3.97 4.91
CA GLY A 165 2.05 3.99 6.34
C GLY A 165 3.09 4.71 7.19
N LYS A 166 3.67 4.00 8.14
CA LYS A 166 4.67 4.52 9.08
C LYS A 166 6.11 4.34 8.58
N SER A 167 6.32 3.58 7.50
CA SER A 167 7.63 3.45 6.85
C SER A 167 8.19 4.81 6.43
N LYS A 168 9.51 4.94 6.47
CA LYS A 168 10.24 6.14 6.07
C LYS A 168 11.30 5.76 5.06
N CYS A 169 11.45 6.52 3.99
CA CYS A 169 12.51 6.30 3.02
C CYS A 169 13.04 7.62 2.46
N ARG A 170 14.24 7.57 1.88
CA ARG A 170 14.71 8.61 0.96
C ARG A 170 13.98 8.41 -0.38
N PRO A 171 13.24 9.40 -0.89
CA PRO A 171 12.58 9.26 -2.17
C PRO A 171 13.58 9.05 -3.31
N SER A 172 13.28 8.13 -4.22
CA SER A 172 14.18 7.76 -5.31
C SER A 172 13.42 7.54 -6.61
N GLY A 173 13.96 8.04 -7.72
CA GLY A 173 13.44 7.73 -9.07
C GLY A 173 13.79 6.32 -9.55
N ARG A 174 14.55 5.54 -8.76
CA ARG A 174 14.84 4.12 -9.04
C ARG A 174 13.84 3.18 -8.37
N HIS A 175 12.94 3.69 -7.54
CA HIS A 175 12.01 2.86 -6.79
C HIS A 175 10.97 2.22 -7.71
N ASP A 176 10.97 0.90 -7.77
CA ASP A 176 10.04 0.06 -8.52
C ASP A 176 9.67 -1.21 -7.73
N SER A 177 8.79 -2.05 -8.26
CA SER A 177 8.37 -3.27 -7.55
C SER A 177 9.48 -4.33 -7.40
N TRP A 178 10.62 -4.22 -8.11
CA TRP A 178 11.78 -5.08 -7.88
C TRP A 178 12.57 -4.62 -6.66
N THR A 179 12.65 -3.31 -6.47
CA THR A 179 13.13 -2.69 -5.24
C THR A 179 12.30 -3.14 -4.04
N ASP A 180 10.96 -3.12 -4.14
CA ASP A 180 10.07 -3.60 -3.07
C ASP A 180 10.31 -5.09 -2.74
N ALA A 181 10.55 -5.93 -3.74
CA ALA A 181 10.88 -7.34 -3.53
C ALA A 181 12.21 -7.53 -2.77
N ALA A 182 13.21 -6.70 -3.06
CA ALA A 182 14.47 -6.68 -2.33
C ALA A 182 14.29 -6.18 -0.89
N ASP A 183 13.45 -5.16 -0.68
CA ASP A 183 13.09 -4.68 0.66
C ASP A 183 12.42 -5.77 1.50
N ILE A 184 11.49 -6.54 0.92
CA ILE A 184 10.86 -7.69 1.59
C ILE A 184 11.93 -8.71 2.01
N ALA A 185 12.84 -9.07 1.11
CA ALA A 185 13.86 -10.08 1.41
C ALA A 185 14.86 -9.61 2.48
N LEU A 186 15.33 -8.37 2.40
CA LEU A 186 16.21 -7.79 3.41
C LEU A 186 15.49 -7.68 4.76
N ALA A 187 14.23 -7.26 4.77
CA ALA A 187 13.43 -7.18 5.99
C ALA A 187 13.22 -8.57 6.61
N ALA A 188 12.87 -9.57 5.81
CA ALA A 188 12.69 -10.94 6.26
C ALA A 188 13.98 -11.53 6.84
N ARG A 189 15.13 -11.26 6.21
CA ARG A 189 16.44 -11.71 6.73
C ARG A 189 16.87 -10.96 8.00
N ALA A 190 16.62 -9.65 8.09
CA ALA A 190 16.93 -8.85 9.27
C ALA A 190 16.09 -9.28 10.49
N LEU A 191 14.85 -9.71 10.25
CA LEU A 191 13.95 -10.26 11.26
C LEU A 191 14.12 -11.76 11.49
N SER A 192 15.06 -12.41 10.78
CA SER A 192 15.28 -13.87 10.81
C SER A 192 14.00 -14.69 10.58
N LEU A 193 13.10 -14.20 9.70
CA LEU A 193 11.85 -14.87 9.40
C LEU A 193 12.11 -16.25 8.75
N PRO A 194 11.28 -17.26 9.05
CA PRO A 194 11.22 -18.49 8.26
C PRO A 194 10.72 -18.18 6.84
N PRO A 195 10.80 -19.14 5.90
CA PRO A 195 10.03 -19.05 4.66
C PRO A 195 8.54 -18.79 4.95
N VAL A 196 7.93 -17.86 4.21
CA VAL A 196 6.59 -17.35 4.52
C VAL A 196 5.57 -17.68 3.45
N HIS A 197 4.30 -17.81 3.83
CA HIS A 197 3.17 -17.75 2.91
C HIS A 197 2.82 -16.28 2.66
N VAL A 198 2.82 -15.82 1.41
CA VAL A 198 2.53 -14.41 1.11
C VAL A 198 1.06 -14.25 0.73
N LEU A 199 0.36 -13.32 1.37
CA LEU A 199 -0.94 -12.81 0.95
C LEU A 199 -0.78 -11.35 0.55
N ALA A 200 -0.87 -11.09 -0.74
CA ALA A 200 -0.60 -9.78 -1.30
C ALA A 200 -1.86 -9.15 -1.88
N PHE A 201 -2.13 -7.93 -1.45
CA PHE A 201 -3.25 -7.14 -1.90
C PHE A 201 -2.85 -6.21 -3.05
N GLU A 202 -3.80 -6.02 -3.95
CA GLU A 202 -3.88 -5.18 -5.14
C GLU A 202 -2.65 -4.36 -5.58
N SER A 203 -2.45 -4.31 -6.90
CA SER A 203 -1.49 -3.41 -7.56
C SER A 203 -0.06 -3.60 -7.04
N VAL A 204 0.44 -2.73 -6.16
CA VAL A 204 1.84 -2.73 -5.70
C VAL A 204 2.18 -3.99 -4.92
N GLY A 205 1.34 -4.41 -3.98
CA GLY A 205 1.58 -5.61 -3.17
C GLY A 205 1.69 -6.86 -4.03
N THR A 206 0.74 -7.06 -4.96
CA THR A 206 0.79 -8.22 -5.89
C THR A 206 2.04 -8.22 -6.78
N ASN A 207 2.49 -7.06 -7.25
CA ASN A 207 3.66 -6.93 -8.10
C ASN A 207 4.97 -7.18 -7.34
N ALA A 208 5.04 -6.71 -6.10
CA ALA A 208 6.16 -6.97 -5.20
C ALA A 208 6.23 -8.46 -4.84
N ALA A 209 5.09 -9.10 -4.52
CA ALA A 209 5.04 -10.53 -4.18
C ALA A 209 5.50 -11.44 -5.32
N LEU A 210 5.05 -11.17 -6.56
CA LEU A 210 5.48 -11.93 -7.75
C LEU A 210 7.01 -11.85 -7.95
N ARG A 211 7.58 -10.66 -7.80
CA ARG A 211 9.02 -10.42 -7.94
C ARG A 211 9.80 -11.01 -6.78
N PHE A 212 9.24 -10.96 -5.57
CA PHE A 212 9.81 -11.60 -4.39
C PHE A 212 9.93 -13.11 -4.57
N ALA A 213 8.86 -13.80 -4.99
CA ALA A 213 8.92 -15.23 -5.27
C ALA A 213 9.82 -15.59 -6.47
N THR A 214 9.96 -14.68 -7.44
CA THR A 214 10.87 -14.86 -8.57
C THR A 214 12.34 -14.82 -8.12
N LEU A 215 12.70 -13.84 -7.29
CA LEU A 215 14.10 -13.63 -6.87
C LEU A 215 14.50 -14.45 -5.65
N PHE A 216 13.57 -14.73 -4.75
CA PHE A 216 13.78 -15.39 -3.46
C PHE A 216 12.81 -16.57 -3.27
N PRO A 217 12.79 -17.55 -4.20
CA PRO A 217 11.85 -18.66 -4.15
C PRO A 217 11.97 -19.51 -2.87
N GLU A 218 13.16 -19.58 -2.28
CA GLU A 218 13.41 -20.31 -1.03
C GLU A 218 12.81 -19.64 0.21
N MET A 219 12.51 -18.33 0.14
CA MET A 219 11.89 -17.57 1.23
C MET A 219 10.36 -17.51 1.11
N CYS A 220 9.80 -18.05 0.03
CA CYS A 220 8.37 -18.04 -0.25
C CYS A 220 7.82 -19.47 -0.30
N LEU A 221 6.88 -19.80 0.58
CA LEU A 221 6.22 -21.12 0.61
C LEU A 221 5.03 -21.19 -0.35
N SER A 222 4.25 -20.12 -0.44
CA SER A 222 3.10 -20.00 -1.35
C SER A 222 2.76 -18.55 -1.61
N LEU A 223 2.09 -18.28 -2.73
CA LEU A 223 1.60 -16.95 -3.08
C LEU A 223 0.07 -16.93 -3.15
N ALA A 224 -0.57 -15.96 -2.51
CA ALA A 224 -1.95 -15.58 -2.74
C ALA A 224 -2.04 -14.13 -3.20
N LEU A 225 -2.61 -13.91 -4.38
CA LEU A 225 -2.64 -12.61 -5.06
C LEU A 225 -4.08 -12.12 -5.18
N CYS A 226 -4.39 -10.96 -4.57
CA CYS A 226 -5.72 -10.36 -4.62
C CYS A 226 -5.80 -9.24 -5.67
N ASN A 227 -6.79 -9.29 -6.55
CA ASN A 227 -6.97 -8.46 -7.74
C ASN A 227 -5.67 -8.14 -8.50
N VAL A 228 -5.16 -9.16 -9.19
CA VAL A 228 -4.03 -9.03 -10.10
C VAL A 228 -4.29 -7.92 -11.13
N PRO A 229 -3.46 -6.86 -11.17
CA PRO A 229 -3.62 -5.78 -12.13
C PRO A 229 -3.12 -6.19 -13.53
N PRO A 230 -3.44 -5.43 -14.59
CA PRO A 230 -2.84 -5.66 -15.90
C PRO A 230 -1.31 -5.47 -15.89
N PRO A 231 -0.55 -6.12 -16.81
CA PRO A 231 0.90 -5.98 -16.88
C PRO A 231 1.39 -4.53 -17.02
N THR A 232 0.65 -3.72 -17.77
CA THR A 232 0.79 -2.26 -17.82
C THR A 232 -0.56 -1.62 -17.53
N GLU A 233 -0.55 -0.40 -16.98
CA GLU A 233 -1.79 0.30 -16.66
C GLU A 233 -2.61 0.66 -17.89
N LEU A 234 -3.94 0.57 -17.75
CA LEU A 234 -4.86 0.98 -18.80
C LEU A 234 -4.82 2.50 -18.97
N MET A 235 -4.95 3.00 -20.21
CA MET A 235 -4.82 4.44 -20.49
C MET A 235 -5.74 5.34 -19.66
N TRP A 236 -6.99 4.93 -19.46
CA TRP A 236 -7.94 5.71 -18.68
C TRP A 236 -7.58 5.71 -17.18
N ILE A 237 -7.08 4.59 -16.65
CA ILE A 237 -6.58 4.47 -15.26
C ILE A 237 -5.35 5.36 -15.09
N TYR A 238 -4.42 5.31 -16.06
CA TYR A 238 -3.23 6.15 -16.08
C TYR A 238 -3.58 7.65 -16.07
N THR A 239 -4.55 8.06 -16.89
CA THR A 239 -5.02 9.45 -16.95
C THR A 239 -5.66 9.85 -15.61
N ALA A 240 -6.55 9.01 -15.08
CA ALA A 240 -7.22 9.25 -13.82
C ALA A 240 -6.24 9.38 -12.65
N TYR A 241 -5.24 8.50 -12.51
CA TYR A 241 -4.24 8.61 -11.46
C TYR A 241 -3.40 9.89 -11.58
N ASN A 242 -3.00 10.30 -12.78
CA ASN A 242 -2.24 11.53 -12.96
C ASN A 242 -3.05 12.76 -12.54
N GLU A 243 -4.32 12.83 -12.95
CA GLU A 243 -5.23 13.94 -12.60
C GLU A 243 -5.55 13.95 -11.09
N LEU A 244 -5.81 12.78 -10.50
CA LEU A 244 -6.04 12.63 -9.06
C LEU A 244 -4.80 13.06 -8.26
N VAL A 245 -3.61 12.53 -8.57
CA VAL A 245 -2.37 12.91 -7.86
C VAL A 245 -2.08 14.39 -8.00
N GLN A 246 -2.24 14.95 -9.19
CA GLN A 246 -2.00 16.38 -9.40
C GLN A 246 -2.97 17.21 -8.54
N THR A 247 -4.27 16.94 -8.59
CA THR A 247 -5.27 17.70 -7.82
C THR A 247 -5.06 17.52 -6.32
N TRP A 248 -4.77 16.30 -5.89
CA TRP A 248 -4.50 15.96 -4.50
C TRP A 248 -3.27 16.65 -3.94
N CYS A 249 -2.15 16.63 -4.68
CA CYS A 249 -0.87 17.16 -4.22
C CYS A 249 -0.81 18.68 -4.19
N TYR A 250 -1.74 19.35 -4.89
CA TYR A 250 -1.83 20.80 -5.02
C TYR A 250 -3.15 21.37 -4.52
N ALA A 251 -3.93 20.62 -3.73
CA ALA A 251 -5.12 21.14 -3.06
C ALA A 251 -4.74 22.34 -2.16
N GLU A 252 -5.50 23.43 -2.28
CA GLU A 252 -5.23 24.69 -1.57
C GLU A 252 -5.97 24.79 -0.23
N ASP A 253 -7.08 24.07 -0.11
CA ASP A 253 -7.99 24.07 1.03
C ASP A 253 -8.53 22.66 1.34
N LEU A 254 -9.26 22.56 2.45
CA LEU A 254 -9.80 21.29 2.96
C LEU A 254 -10.87 20.73 2.02
N GLU A 255 -11.77 21.57 1.52
CA GLU A 255 -12.86 21.18 0.65
C GLU A 255 -12.36 20.56 -0.67
N SER A 256 -11.32 21.13 -1.26
CA SER A 256 -10.68 20.65 -2.48
C SER A 256 -9.98 19.31 -2.25
N TYR A 257 -9.33 19.16 -1.10
CA TYR A 257 -8.67 17.91 -0.70
C TYR A 257 -9.70 16.79 -0.44
N GLU A 258 -10.72 17.07 0.37
CA GLU A 258 -11.81 16.15 0.67
C GLU A 258 -12.54 15.70 -0.61
N HIS A 259 -12.72 16.62 -1.57
CA HIS A 259 -13.33 16.31 -2.86
C HIS A 259 -12.52 15.30 -3.67
N VAL A 260 -11.23 15.55 -3.89
CA VAL A 260 -10.37 14.61 -4.65
C VAL A 260 -10.14 13.30 -3.89
N ALA A 261 -10.09 13.32 -2.56
CA ALA A 261 -10.03 12.11 -1.75
C ALA A 261 -11.28 11.25 -1.93
N ASN A 262 -12.47 11.85 -1.96
CA ASN A 262 -13.72 11.13 -2.24
C ASN A 262 -13.78 10.56 -3.67
N GLU A 263 -13.25 11.28 -4.66
CA GLU A 263 -13.11 10.75 -6.03
C GLU A 263 -12.16 9.54 -6.05
N ALA A 264 -11.04 9.61 -5.33
CA ALA A 264 -10.11 8.48 -5.21
C ALA A 264 -10.71 7.28 -4.47
N VAL A 265 -11.52 7.48 -3.42
CA VAL A 265 -12.27 6.39 -2.77
C VAL A 265 -13.20 5.73 -3.78
N SER A 266 -13.97 6.53 -4.52
CA SER A 266 -14.91 6.02 -5.53
C SER A 266 -14.19 5.26 -6.65
N PHE A 267 -13.00 5.71 -7.03
CA PHE A 267 -12.16 5.09 -8.05
C PHE A 267 -11.54 3.76 -7.58
N THR A 268 -11.08 3.70 -6.32
CA THR A 268 -10.35 2.55 -5.76
C THR A 268 -11.26 1.46 -5.22
N LEU A 269 -12.38 1.81 -4.60
CA LEU A 269 -13.31 0.88 -3.95
C LEU A 269 -14.65 0.73 -4.68
N GLY A 270 -14.92 1.60 -5.65
CA GLY A 270 -16.18 1.64 -6.36
C GLY A 270 -17.25 2.53 -5.68
N PRO A 271 -18.36 2.79 -6.37
CA PRO A 271 -19.39 3.73 -5.93
C PRO A 271 -20.17 3.27 -4.69
N ASN A 272 -20.18 1.95 -4.43
CA ASN A 272 -20.97 1.33 -3.37
C ASN A 272 -20.24 1.22 -2.02
N THR A 273 -19.14 1.96 -1.85
CA THR A 273 -18.39 2.01 -0.58
C THR A 273 -19.27 2.56 0.54
N SER A 274 -19.28 1.92 1.71
CA SER A 274 -20.07 2.40 2.85
C SER A 274 -19.64 3.81 3.28
N PRO A 275 -20.57 4.68 3.68
CA PRO A 275 -20.24 6.04 4.12
C PRO A 275 -19.23 6.06 5.27
N GLU A 276 -19.32 5.11 6.21
CA GLU A 276 -18.43 5.03 7.36
C GLU A 276 -16.99 4.69 6.94
N LEU A 277 -16.82 3.73 6.02
CA LEU A 277 -15.50 3.35 5.49
C LEU A 277 -14.87 4.49 4.70
N ARG A 278 -15.68 5.21 3.92
CA ARG A 278 -15.27 6.40 3.17
C ARG A 278 -14.79 7.51 4.09
N ASP A 279 -15.63 7.91 5.04
CA ASP A 279 -15.43 9.12 5.84
C ASP A 279 -14.41 8.93 6.96
N GLU A 280 -14.69 7.97 7.86
CA GLU A 280 -13.95 7.84 9.10
C GLU A 280 -12.62 7.15 8.91
N VAL A 281 -12.52 6.28 7.89
CA VAL A 281 -11.35 5.44 7.74
C VAL A 281 -10.48 5.95 6.59
N LEU A 282 -10.99 6.08 5.35
CA LEU A 282 -10.13 6.36 4.19
C LEU A 282 -9.70 7.81 4.07
N ILE A 283 -10.65 8.74 4.04
CA ILE A 283 -10.35 10.16 3.84
C ILE A 283 -9.54 10.67 5.02
N ALA A 284 -9.97 10.38 6.25
CA ALA A 284 -9.23 10.72 7.46
C ALA A 284 -7.81 10.12 7.51
N TYR A 285 -7.64 8.85 7.12
CA TYR A 285 -6.32 8.22 7.04
C TYR A 285 -5.43 8.94 6.02
N TRP A 286 -5.96 9.26 4.84
CA TRP A 286 -5.22 9.94 3.80
C TRP A 286 -4.85 11.38 4.18
N GLU A 287 -5.72 12.12 4.87
CA GLU A 287 -5.38 13.43 5.46
C GLU A 287 -4.19 13.35 6.41
N THR A 288 -4.04 12.25 7.16
CA THR A 288 -2.91 12.08 8.10
C THR A 288 -1.64 11.56 7.44
N THR A 289 -1.76 10.73 6.40
CA THR A 289 -0.62 10.00 5.83
C THR A 289 -0.15 10.52 4.47
N MET A 290 -1.06 11.07 3.66
CA MET A 290 -0.87 11.41 2.25
C MET A 290 -1.27 12.86 1.90
N HIS A 291 -1.32 13.78 2.87
CA HIS A 291 -1.64 15.19 2.63
C HIS A 291 -0.65 15.93 1.69
N PRO A 292 -0.99 17.14 1.18
CA PRO A 292 -0.15 17.89 0.23
C PRO A 292 1.29 18.16 0.72
N ARG A 293 1.51 18.39 2.02
CA ARG A 293 2.89 18.46 2.57
C ARG A 293 3.69 17.14 2.53
N ARG A 294 3.11 16.04 2.03
CA ARG A 294 3.75 14.75 1.75
C ARG A 294 3.62 14.35 0.28
N ARG A 295 3.32 15.30 -0.62
CA ARG A 295 3.09 15.02 -2.04
C ARG A 295 4.25 14.31 -2.77
N GLN A 296 5.49 14.48 -2.35
CA GLN A 296 6.62 13.70 -2.90
C GLN A 296 6.43 12.19 -2.64
N ARG A 297 5.95 11.82 -1.45
CA ARG A 297 5.64 10.43 -1.07
C ARG A 297 4.42 9.90 -1.84
N CYS A 298 3.40 10.74 -2.02
CA CYS A 298 2.23 10.40 -2.84
C CYS A 298 2.64 10.10 -4.29
N LEU A 299 3.43 10.99 -4.91
CA LEU A 299 3.94 10.81 -6.26
C LEU A 299 4.79 9.54 -6.39
N GLU A 300 5.69 9.29 -5.44
CA GLU A 300 6.51 8.07 -5.43
C GLU A 300 5.64 6.81 -5.40
N SER A 301 4.64 6.75 -4.52
CA SER A 301 3.68 5.63 -4.47
C SER A 301 2.91 5.46 -5.79
N THR A 302 2.50 6.55 -6.42
CA THR A 302 1.80 6.49 -7.71
C THR A 302 2.73 6.04 -8.84
N ASN A 303 3.99 6.44 -8.82
CA ASN A 303 4.96 6.03 -9.83
C ASN A 303 5.16 4.50 -9.85
N LEU A 304 5.02 3.80 -8.73
CA LEU A 304 5.03 2.33 -8.70
C LEU A 304 3.89 1.70 -9.50
N VAL A 305 2.72 2.34 -9.49
CA VAL A 305 1.56 1.91 -10.25
C VAL A 305 1.76 2.26 -11.73
N LEU A 306 2.09 3.52 -12.03
CA LEU A 306 2.16 4.05 -13.40
C LEU A 306 3.39 3.58 -14.19
N SER A 307 4.48 3.25 -13.50
CA SER A 307 5.74 2.81 -14.10
C SER A 307 5.93 1.30 -14.03
N ARG A 308 4.86 0.54 -13.79
CA ARG A 308 4.90 -0.93 -13.75
C ARG A 308 5.55 -1.48 -15.01
N THR A 309 6.55 -2.32 -14.81
CA THR A 309 7.19 -3.11 -15.86
C THR A 309 6.48 -4.48 -15.93
N PRO A 310 6.07 -4.94 -17.13
CA PRO A 310 5.56 -6.29 -17.28
C PRO A 310 6.58 -7.32 -16.82
N LEU A 311 6.12 -8.37 -16.13
CA LEU A 311 6.99 -9.47 -15.77
C LEU A 311 7.24 -10.34 -17.03
N PRO A 312 8.51 -10.59 -17.43
CA PRO A 312 8.79 -11.40 -18.61
C PRO A 312 8.40 -12.85 -18.38
N ALA A 313 8.07 -13.57 -19.46
CA ALA A 313 7.62 -14.97 -19.36
C ALA A 313 8.65 -15.90 -18.70
N GLU A 314 9.93 -15.57 -18.81
CA GLU A 314 11.03 -16.30 -18.17
C GLU A 314 10.99 -16.20 -16.64
N ALA A 315 10.60 -15.06 -16.08
CA ALA A 315 10.48 -14.87 -14.63
C ALA A 315 9.42 -15.80 -14.02
N PHE A 316 8.31 -16.05 -14.72
CA PHE A 316 7.28 -16.98 -14.24
C PHE A 316 7.80 -18.41 -14.06
N ARG A 317 8.90 -18.80 -14.73
CA ARG A 317 9.52 -20.13 -14.57
C ARG A 317 10.23 -20.30 -13.23
N TYR A 318 10.64 -19.20 -12.60
CA TYR A 318 11.28 -19.21 -11.28
C TYR A 318 10.26 -19.37 -10.15
N ILE A 319 9.00 -19.03 -10.39
CA ILE A 319 7.91 -19.19 -9.43
C ILE A 319 7.46 -20.65 -9.46
N THR A 320 7.99 -21.44 -8.53
CA THR A 320 7.67 -22.87 -8.37
C THR A 320 6.68 -23.14 -7.25
N GLN A 321 6.35 -22.11 -6.46
CA GLN A 321 5.47 -22.19 -5.31
C GLN A 321 4.01 -22.38 -5.75
N PRO A 322 3.17 -23.01 -4.92
CA PRO A 322 1.73 -23.00 -5.11
C PRO A 322 1.19 -21.56 -5.14
N VAL A 323 0.41 -21.24 -6.18
CA VAL A 323 -0.18 -19.91 -6.37
C VAL A 323 -1.71 -19.98 -6.32
N LEU A 324 -2.30 -19.07 -5.56
CA LEU A 324 -3.72 -18.76 -5.50
C LEU A 324 -3.95 -17.35 -6.04
N VAL A 325 -4.89 -17.19 -6.96
CA VAL A 325 -5.35 -15.89 -7.44
C VAL A 325 -6.78 -15.69 -6.96
N ILE A 326 -7.00 -14.65 -6.16
CA ILE A 326 -8.33 -14.25 -5.68
C ILE A 326 -8.70 -12.96 -6.42
N HIS A 327 -9.82 -12.96 -7.14
CA HIS A 327 -10.15 -11.84 -8.02
C HIS A 327 -11.62 -11.45 -7.94
N GLY A 328 -11.89 -10.17 -7.73
CA GLY A 328 -13.25 -9.62 -7.75
C GLY A 328 -13.78 -9.54 -9.18
N ASP A 329 -14.96 -10.10 -9.44
CA ASP A 329 -15.54 -10.10 -10.79
C ASP A 329 -16.11 -8.74 -11.22
N ALA A 330 -16.31 -7.81 -10.29
CA ALA A 330 -16.80 -6.46 -10.50
C ALA A 330 -15.67 -5.40 -10.43
N ASN A 331 -14.40 -5.82 -10.47
CA ASN A 331 -13.28 -4.89 -10.43
C ASN A 331 -12.97 -4.31 -11.82
N GLU A 332 -13.33 -3.05 -12.03
CA GLU A 332 -13.09 -2.34 -13.31
C GLU A 332 -11.62 -1.95 -13.51
N THR A 333 -10.89 -1.67 -12.42
CA THR A 333 -9.48 -1.26 -12.47
C THR A 333 -8.53 -2.42 -12.79
N ALA A 334 -8.94 -3.64 -12.45
CA ALA A 334 -8.19 -4.85 -12.72
C ALA A 334 -9.10 -5.87 -13.42
N PRO A 335 -9.26 -5.80 -14.76
CA PRO A 335 -10.17 -6.70 -15.46
C PRO A 335 -9.78 -8.18 -15.32
N ARG A 336 -10.78 -9.03 -15.07
CA ARG A 336 -10.64 -10.47 -14.84
C ARG A 336 -9.79 -11.24 -15.86
N LYS A 337 -9.81 -10.84 -17.13
CA LYS A 337 -9.01 -11.47 -18.20
C LYS A 337 -7.50 -11.53 -17.89
N TYR A 338 -6.98 -10.55 -17.16
CA TYR A 338 -5.56 -10.52 -16.78
C TYR A 338 -5.24 -11.51 -15.66
N ALA A 339 -6.17 -11.67 -14.70
CA ALA A 339 -6.05 -12.68 -13.66
C ALA A 339 -6.15 -14.10 -14.22
N GLU A 340 -7.03 -14.35 -15.19
CA GLU A 340 -7.13 -15.63 -15.90
C GLU A 340 -5.86 -15.96 -16.68
N ARG A 341 -5.31 -14.97 -17.41
CA ARG A 341 -4.03 -15.14 -18.10
C ARG A 341 -2.90 -15.48 -17.14
N LEU A 342 -2.76 -14.71 -16.05
CA LEU A 342 -1.72 -14.98 -15.05
C LEU A 342 -1.90 -16.35 -14.40
N ALA A 343 -3.14 -16.74 -14.08
CA ALA A 343 -3.42 -18.04 -13.50
C ALA A 343 -3.04 -19.17 -14.46
N ASN A 344 -3.27 -19.02 -15.77
CA ASN A 344 -2.82 -19.98 -16.77
C ASN A 344 -1.29 -20.05 -16.86
N ASP A 345 -0.61 -18.90 -16.89
CA ASP A 345 0.85 -18.82 -17.00
C ASP A 345 1.55 -19.46 -15.79
N LEU A 346 0.99 -19.31 -14.58
CA LEU A 346 1.51 -19.87 -13.32
C LEU A 346 0.91 -21.23 -12.93
N LYS A 347 -0.06 -21.75 -13.70
CA LYS A 347 -0.89 -22.90 -13.31
C LYS A 347 -1.51 -22.73 -11.91
N ALA A 348 -1.93 -21.51 -11.60
CA ALA A 348 -2.48 -21.12 -10.32
C ALA A 348 -3.95 -21.52 -10.17
N VAL A 349 -4.41 -21.65 -8.92
CA VAL A 349 -5.83 -21.77 -8.62
C VAL A 349 -6.48 -20.39 -8.69
N LEU A 350 -7.47 -20.19 -9.58
CA LEU A 350 -8.22 -18.95 -9.67
C LEU A 350 -9.55 -19.06 -8.91
N TYR A 351 -9.79 -18.14 -7.97
CA TYR A 351 -11.05 -17.99 -7.26
C TYR A 351 -11.66 -16.62 -7.55
N SER A 352 -12.89 -16.60 -8.09
CA SER A 352 -13.62 -15.35 -8.34
C SER A 352 -14.56 -14.99 -7.20
N VAL A 353 -14.40 -13.80 -6.64
CA VAL A 353 -15.30 -13.23 -5.62
C VAL A 353 -16.43 -12.48 -6.32
N LYS A 354 -17.65 -13.03 -6.23
CA LYS A 354 -18.84 -12.45 -6.85
C LYS A 354 -19.21 -11.11 -6.23
N GLY A 355 -19.44 -10.10 -7.06
CA GLY A 355 -19.67 -8.72 -6.65
C GLY A 355 -18.45 -8.06 -6.03
N GLY A 356 -17.28 -8.71 -6.05
CA GLY A 356 -16.04 -8.14 -5.52
C GLY A 356 -15.57 -7.00 -6.40
N ALA A 357 -15.55 -5.78 -5.86
CA ALA A 357 -15.01 -4.60 -6.51
C ALA A 357 -13.92 -3.97 -5.62
N GLY A 358 -13.00 -3.23 -6.24
CA GLY A 358 -11.96 -2.50 -5.53
C GLY A 358 -11.07 -3.37 -4.63
N TYR A 359 -10.68 -2.85 -3.46
CA TYR A 359 -9.83 -3.56 -2.49
C TYR A 359 -10.60 -4.64 -1.71
N LEU A 360 -10.30 -5.91 -2.02
CA LEU A 360 -11.01 -7.04 -1.43
C LEU A 360 -10.68 -7.25 0.04
N GLY A 361 -9.51 -6.80 0.49
CA GLY A 361 -9.03 -6.96 1.87
C GLY A 361 -9.75 -6.07 2.89
N ILE A 362 -10.41 -5.01 2.44
CA ILE A 362 -10.92 -3.95 3.32
C ILE A 362 -12.42 -4.06 3.55
N THR A 363 -13.20 -4.30 2.48
CA THR A 363 -14.65 -4.38 2.60
C THR A 363 -15.00 -5.63 3.41
N PRO A 364 -15.69 -5.52 4.57
CA PRO A 364 -15.86 -6.65 5.49
C PRO A 364 -16.47 -7.92 4.86
N SER A 365 -17.38 -7.75 3.90
CA SER A 365 -18.02 -8.87 3.19
C SER A 365 -17.03 -9.60 2.28
N THR A 366 -16.18 -8.88 1.55
CA THR A 366 -15.19 -9.49 0.65
C THR A 366 -13.97 -9.99 1.42
N SER A 367 -13.55 -9.29 2.48
CA SER A 367 -12.37 -9.65 3.27
C SER A 367 -12.56 -10.99 3.96
N SER A 368 -13.75 -11.24 4.52
CA SER A 368 -14.08 -12.54 5.12
C SER A 368 -14.05 -13.69 4.10
N ILE A 369 -14.49 -13.45 2.85
CA ILE A 369 -14.42 -14.44 1.76
C ILE A 369 -12.96 -14.70 1.37
N VAL A 370 -12.15 -13.64 1.20
CA VAL A 370 -10.71 -13.75 0.91
C VAL A 370 -10.03 -14.62 1.97
N ASN A 371 -10.24 -14.32 3.24
CA ASN A 371 -9.65 -15.06 4.35
C ASN A 371 -10.09 -16.53 4.35
N GLN A 372 -11.38 -16.81 4.10
CA GLN A 372 -11.90 -18.17 4.01
C GLN A 372 -11.21 -18.97 2.90
N VAL A 373 -11.11 -18.38 1.70
CA VAL A 373 -10.51 -19.02 0.53
C VAL A 373 -9.02 -19.23 0.76
N TYR A 374 -8.35 -18.26 1.35
CA TYR A 374 -6.94 -18.32 1.66
C TYR A 374 -6.61 -19.40 2.69
N VAL A 375 -7.33 -19.46 3.82
CA VAL A 375 -7.15 -20.53 4.83
C VAL A 375 -7.44 -21.90 4.23
N LYS A 376 -8.47 -22.04 3.39
CA LYS A 376 -8.76 -23.30 2.69
C LYS A 376 -7.67 -23.71 1.69
N PHE A 377 -6.97 -22.74 1.12
CA PHE A 377 -5.82 -23.00 0.27
C PHE A 377 -4.62 -23.45 1.12
N LEU A 378 -4.30 -22.73 2.20
CA LEU A 378 -3.19 -23.07 3.10
C LEU A 378 -3.38 -24.44 3.76
N SER A 379 -4.61 -24.83 4.12
CA SER A 379 -4.88 -26.14 4.74
C SER A 379 -4.62 -27.35 3.82
N ARG A 380 -4.43 -27.12 2.52
CA ARG A 380 -4.06 -28.15 1.54
C ARG A 380 -2.56 -28.25 1.35
N LEU A 381 -1.80 -27.27 1.84
CA LEU A 381 -0.35 -27.24 1.72
C LEU A 381 0.30 -27.99 2.89
N PRO A 382 1.54 -28.47 2.73
CA PRO A 382 2.30 -29.02 3.85
C PRO A 382 2.45 -27.97 4.95
N ARG A 383 2.24 -28.38 6.20
CA ARG A 383 2.44 -27.50 7.36
C ARG A 383 3.93 -27.17 7.48
N ALA A 384 4.24 -25.87 7.56
CA ALA A 384 5.59 -25.38 7.81
C ALA A 384 5.73 -24.90 9.27
N ARG A 385 6.91 -25.11 9.85
CA ARG A 385 7.29 -24.56 11.16
C ARG A 385 7.92 -23.18 10.98
N SER A 386 7.85 -22.35 12.01
CA SER A 386 8.41 -21.00 12.04
C SER A 386 9.63 -20.90 12.96
N ASP A 387 10.42 -21.98 13.05
CA ASP A 387 11.71 -21.90 13.73
C ASP A 387 12.56 -20.79 13.06
N PRO A 388 13.37 -20.04 13.84
CA PRO A 388 14.27 -19.03 13.28
C PRO A 388 15.11 -19.60 12.14
N ALA A 389 15.07 -18.96 10.98
CA ALA A 389 15.72 -19.50 9.79
C ALA A 389 17.24 -19.45 9.91
N GLU A 390 17.87 -20.62 9.86
CA GLU A 390 19.29 -20.72 9.56
C GLU A 390 19.46 -20.62 8.04
N TYR A 391 19.80 -19.42 7.56
CA TYR A 391 20.11 -19.20 6.16
C TYR A 391 21.50 -19.78 5.83
N PRO A 392 21.61 -20.69 4.84
CA PRO A 392 22.89 -21.33 4.52
C PRO A 392 23.92 -20.37 3.92
N THR A 393 23.46 -19.26 3.34
CA THR A 393 24.29 -18.22 2.72
C THR A 393 24.17 -16.92 3.49
N THR A 394 25.20 -16.07 3.45
CA THR A 394 25.12 -14.73 4.06
C THR A 394 24.15 -13.83 3.30
N THR A 395 23.65 -12.76 3.94
CA THR A 395 22.75 -11.79 3.28
C THR A 395 23.38 -11.18 2.01
N PRO A 396 24.63 -10.67 2.03
CA PRO A 396 25.24 -10.10 0.83
C PRO A 396 25.42 -11.10 -0.31
N GLU A 397 25.79 -12.35 -0.02
CA GLU A 397 25.94 -13.40 -1.02
C GLU A 397 24.59 -13.71 -1.67
N ARG A 398 23.55 -13.91 -0.86
CA ARG A 398 22.23 -14.25 -1.39
C ARG A 398 21.63 -13.13 -2.24
N MET A 399 21.81 -11.87 -1.82
CA MET A 399 21.33 -10.73 -2.59
C MET A 399 22.12 -10.59 -3.90
N ARG A 400 23.42 -10.94 -3.92
CA ARG A 400 24.21 -11.02 -5.16
C ARG A 400 23.67 -12.11 -6.09
N ASP A 401 23.32 -13.27 -5.57
CA ASP A 401 22.69 -14.33 -6.37
C ASP A 401 21.37 -13.87 -6.98
N ALA A 402 20.56 -13.11 -6.23
CA ALA A 402 19.32 -12.54 -6.74
C ALA A 402 19.58 -11.52 -7.87
N LEU A 403 20.62 -10.68 -7.77
CA LEU A 403 21.02 -9.77 -8.86
C LEU A 403 21.47 -10.54 -10.11
N ASN A 404 22.16 -11.69 -9.94
CA ASN A 404 22.53 -12.56 -11.05
C ASN A 404 21.30 -13.18 -11.73
N THR A 405 20.31 -13.63 -10.94
CA THR A 405 19.02 -14.10 -11.47
C THR A 405 18.29 -12.98 -12.22
N LEU A 406 18.28 -11.77 -11.67
CA LEU A 406 17.65 -10.62 -12.30
C LEU A 406 18.35 -10.22 -13.61
N GLN A 407 19.69 -10.24 -13.65
CA GLN A 407 20.47 -10.07 -14.88
C GLN A 407 20.05 -11.10 -15.93
N HIS A 408 19.90 -12.36 -15.55
CA HIS A 408 19.50 -13.42 -16.49
C HIS A 408 18.10 -13.17 -17.06
N ILE A 409 17.14 -12.82 -16.20
CA ILE A 409 15.74 -12.54 -16.58
C ILE A 409 15.62 -11.30 -17.49
N THR A 410 16.40 -10.27 -17.24
CA THR A 410 16.29 -8.97 -17.94
C THR A 410 17.26 -8.83 -19.11
N GLY A 411 18.33 -9.63 -19.13
CA GLY A 411 19.46 -9.48 -20.06
C GLY A 411 20.41 -8.32 -19.72
N ASP A 412 20.19 -7.55 -18.65
CA ASP A 412 21.04 -6.42 -18.28
C ASP A 412 22.26 -6.88 -17.47
N THR A 413 23.41 -6.97 -18.15
CA THR A 413 24.70 -7.35 -17.54
C THR A 413 25.19 -6.40 -16.46
N ALA A 414 24.71 -5.16 -16.41
CA ALA A 414 25.14 -4.20 -15.41
C ALA A 414 24.59 -4.51 -14.01
N LEU A 415 23.53 -5.33 -13.89
CA LEU A 415 22.87 -5.63 -12.62
C LEU A 415 23.75 -6.40 -11.63
N SER A 416 24.54 -7.38 -12.09
CA SER A 416 25.40 -8.20 -11.20
C SER A 416 26.55 -7.43 -10.56
N ALA A 417 26.96 -6.31 -11.17
CA ALA A 417 28.02 -5.44 -10.65
C ALA A 417 27.52 -4.45 -9.58
N ARG A 418 26.20 -4.33 -9.37
CA ARG A 418 25.61 -3.37 -8.44
C ARG A 418 25.75 -3.82 -6.98
N PRO A 419 25.73 -2.90 -6.00
CA PRO A 419 25.88 -3.26 -4.59
C PRO A 419 24.70 -4.12 -4.10
N PRO A 420 24.95 -5.38 -3.66
CA PRO A 420 23.89 -6.33 -3.33
C PRO A 420 23.06 -5.93 -2.10
N MET A 421 23.62 -5.11 -1.21
CA MET A 421 22.93 -4.64 0.00
C MET A 421 22.06 -3.39 -0.22
N SER A 422 22.03 -2.83 -1.43
CA SER A 422 21.17 -1.68 -1.75
C SER A 422 19.95 -2.19 -2.50
N SER A 423 18.76 -2.05 -1.93
CA SER A 423 17.52 -2.45 -2.60
C SER A 423 17.33 -1.72 -3.93
N LEU A 424 17.76 -0.46 -4.04
CA LEU A 424 17.70 0.31 -5.29
C LEU A 424 18.53 -0.29 -6.42
N SER A 425 19.49 -1.17 -6.11
CA SER A 425 20.27 -1.90 -7.12
C SER A 425 19.40 -2.86 -7.94
N PHE A 426 18.29 -3.32 -7.38
CA PHE A 426 17.34 -4.21 -8.04
C PHE A 426 16.40 -3.50 -9.01
N SER A 427 16.46 -2.17 -9.11
CA SER A 427 15.66 -1.41 -10.06
C SER A 427 15.91 -1.85 -11.50
N CYS A 428 14.82 -2.18 -12.20
CA CYS A 428 14.83 -2.50 -13.63
C CYS A 428 14.25 -1.37 -14.49
N LEU A 429 14.06 -0.18 -13.93
CA LEU A 429 13.61 0.96 -14.70
C LEU A 429 14.69 1.42 -15.68
N ALA A 430 14.29 1.76 -16.90
CA ALA A 430 15.19 2.38 -17.86
C ALA A 430 15.71 3.73 -17.32
N GLU A 431 16.97 4.06 -17.59
CA GLU A 431 17.62 5.28 -17.07
C GLU A 431 16.86 6.57 -17.44
N THR A 432 16.19 6.59 -18.60
CA THR A 432 15.33 7.70 -19.02
C THR A 432 14.11 7.88 -18.11
N VAL A 433 13.52 6.77 -17.65
CA VAL A 433 12.40 6.75 -16.70
C VAL A 433 12.89 7.17 -15.32
N VAL A 434 14.05 6.66 -14.88
CA VAL A 434 14.67 7.04 -13.61
C VAL A 434 14.94 8.55 -13.55
N ARG A 435 15.50 9.12 -14.62
CA ARG A 435 15.71 10.56 -14.72
C ARG A 435 14.40 11.33 -14.65
N GLN A 436 13.39 10.93 -15.42
CA GLN A 436 12.07 11.57 -15.41
C GLN A 436 11.41 11.53 -14.02
N GLN A 437 11.42 10.38 -13.35
CA GLN A 437 10.86 10.25 -12.01
C GLN A 437 11.65 11.11 -11.00
N THR A 438 12.97 11.13 -11.10
CA THR A 438 13.84 11.96 -10.24
C THR A 438 13.53 13.45 -10.41
N GLU A 439 13.35 13.91 -11.64
CA GLU A 439 12.95 15.29 -11.96
C GLU A 439 11.55 15.63 -11.43
N GLN A 440 10.59 14.71 -11.59
CA GLN A 440 9.23 14.86 -11.05
C GLN A 440 9.23 14.93 -9.52
N LEU A 441 9.96 14.04 -8.84
CA LEU A 441 10.11 14.06 -7.38
C LEU A 441 10.74 15.38 -6.91
N ALA A 442 11.76 15.86 -7.62
CA ALA A 442 12.38 17.16 -7.33
C ALA A 442 11.40 18.33 -7.54
N HIS A 443 10.54 18.27 -8.56
CA HIS A 443 9.49 19.25 -8.79
C HIS A 443 8.44 19.24 -7.68
N TYR A 444 7.91 18.07 -7.31
CA TYR A 444 6.93 17.92 -6.24
C TYR A 444 7.51 18.28 -4.86
N ARG A 445 8.83 18.24 -4.67
CA ARG A 445 9.46 18.74 -3.44
C ARG A 445 9.35 20.27 -3.26
N LYS A 446 9.23 21.05 -4.34
CA LYS A 446 9.29 22.53 -4.29
C LYS A 446 8.07 23.16 -3.61
N GLY A 447 8.23 23.74 -2.42
CA GLY A 447 7.09 24.33 -1.69
C GLY A 447 6.25 23.30 -0.93
N GLN A 448 6.71 22.05 -0.81
CA GLN A 448 6.02 21.02 -0.04
C GLN A 448 5.84 21.40 1.44
N SER A 449 6.80 22.12 2.05
CA SER A 449 6.72 22.56 3.45
C SER A 449 5.64 23.63 3.70
N THR A 450 5.29 24.41 2.68
CA THR A 450 4.29 25.49 2.73
C THR A 450 2.94 25.06 2.16
N ALA A 451 2.83 23.85 1.61
CA ALA A 451 1.59 23.32 1.08
C ALA A 451 0.51 23.17 2.17
N PHE A 452 -0.74 23.06 1.72
CA PHE A 452 -1.90 22.85 2.57
C PHE A 452 -1.73 21.63 3.48
N PHE A 453 -2.26 21.74 4.71
CA PHE A 453 -2.17 20.72 5.75
C PHE A 453 -3.55 20.53 6.38
N PRO A 454 -4.25 19.41 6.12
CA PRO A 454 -5.64 19.19 6.51
C PRO A 454 -5.81 18.81 7.98
N LEU A 455 -4.75 18.89 8.79
CA LEU A 455 -4.79 18.49 10.20
C LEU A 455 -4.77 19.70 11.11
N ASN A 456 -5.49 19.58 12.23
CA ASN A 456 -5.43 20.56 13.29
C ASN A 456 -4.01 20.59 13.89
N PRO A 457 -3.33 21.75 13.92
CA PRO A 457 -1.94 21.85 14.40
C PRO A 457 -1.74 21.44 15.86
N LEU A 458 -2.78 21.51 16.70
CA LEU A 458 -2.70 21.20 18.13
C LEU A 458 -2.95 19.71 18.40
N THR A 459 -3.90 19.10 17.69
CA THR A 459 -4.31 17.71 17.94
C THR A 459 -3.66 16.70 17.00
N GLY A 460 -3.18 17.14 15.84
CA GLY A 460 -2.68 16.26 14.77
C GLY A 460 -3.77 15.41 14.12
N ARG A 461 -5.05 15.66 14.43
CA ARG A 461 -6.20 14.96 13.85
C ARG A 461 -6.78 15.75 12.67
N PRO A 462 -7.52 15.09 11.77
CA PRO A 462 -8.43 15.75 10.82
C PRO A 462 -9.19 16.93 11.44
N ILE A 463 -9.33 18.02 10.71
CA ILE A 463 -10.06 19.22 11.18
C ILE A 463 -11.53 18.91 11.45
N ARG A 464 -12.13 18.04 10.61
CA ARG A 464 -13.50 17.55 10.71
C ARG A 464 -13.59 16.17 10.07
N ARG A 465 -14.75 15.50 10.20
CA ARG A 465 -15.09 14.33 9.38
C ARG A 465 -15.65 14.79 8.02
N TYR A 466 -15.46 13.99 6.98
CA TYR A 466 -16.00 14.30 5.65
C TYR A 466 -17.53 14.48 5.66
N SER A 467 -18.27 13.64 6.42
CA SER A 467 -19.74 13.76 6.60
C SER A 467 -20.19 15.04 7.29
N GLU A 468 -19.31 15.70 8.04
CA GLU A 468 -19.62 16.95 8.74
C GLU A 468 -19.47 18.18 7.84
N ARG A 469 -19.05 17.99 6.59
CA ARG A 469 -18.99 19.06 5.60
C ARG A 469 -20.37 19.73 5.51
N PRO A 470 -20.43 21.08 5.53
CA PRO A 470 -21.67 21.79 5.23
C PRO A 470 -22.22 21.25 3.91
N ARG A 471 -23.46 20.75 3.93
CA ARG A 471 -24.12 20.36 2.69
C ARG A 471 -24.20 21.61 1.84
N ASP A 472 -23.34 21.69 0.84
CA ASP A 472 -23.43 22.73 -0.16
C ASP A 472 -24.68 22.42 -0.97
N ASP A 473 -25.82 22.95 -0.50
CA ASP A 473 -27.11 22.91 -1.20
C ASP A 473 -26.95 23.42 -2.65
N TRP A 474 -25.89 24.21 -2.91
CA TRP A 474 -25.52 24.69 -4.23
C TRP A 474 -25.24 23.57 -5.25
N PHE A 475 -24.69 22.42 -4.82
CA PHE A 475 -24.44 21.28 -5.71
C PHE A 475 -25.60 20.28 -5.72
N GLU A 476 -26.35 20.15 -4.62
CA GLU A 476 -27.49 19.24 -4.55
C GLU A 476 -28.78 19.80 -5.19
N ASN A 477 -28.95 21.13 -5.26
CA ASN A 477 -30.14 21.74 -5.87
C ASN A 477 -30.24 21.53 -7.39
N GLY A 478 -29.16 21.07 -8.05
CA GLY A 478 -29.21 20.61 -9.45
C GLY A 478 -30.00 19.31 -9.65
N ASN A 479 -30.17 18.49 -8.61
CA ASN A 479 -30.86 17.19 -8.72
C ASN A 479 -32.38 17.29 -8.66
N LYS A 480 -32.97 18.41 -8.23
CA LYS A 480 -34.43 18.58 -8.19
C LYS A 480 -35.03 19.26 -9.43
N SER A 481 -34.26 20.00 -10.20
CA SER A 481 -34.75 20.74 -11.38
C SER A 481 -34.22 20.23 -12.72
N VAL A 482 -33.24 19.32 -12.74
CA VAL A 482 -32.64 18.83 -13.99
C VAL A 482 -32.41 17.31 -13.91
N LYS A 483 -33.43 16.52 -14.30
CA LYS A 483 -33.27 15.14 -14.81
C LYS A 483 -32.53 15.11 -16.18
N GLN A 484 -31.53 15.96 -16.31
CA GLN A 484 -30.75 16.19 -17.52
C GLN A 484 -29.29 16.51 -17.17
N SER A 485 -28.80 16.00 -16.04
CA SER A 485 -27.36 15.92 -15.81
C SER A 485 -26.80 14.85 -16.74
N TYR A 486 -26.09 15.30 -17.79
CA TYR A 486 -25.53 14.47 -18.85
C TYR A 486 -24.38 13.54 -18.39
N ALA A 487 -24.05 13.50 -17.10
CA ALA A 487 -22.83 12.87 -16.58
C ALA A 487 -23.03 11.71 -15.58
N GLY A 488 -24.25 11.20 -15.34
CA GLY A 488 -24.42 10.05 -14.42
C GLY A 488 -25.71 9.23 -14.52
N GLY A 489 -26.62 9.55 -15.44
CA GLY A 489 -27.99 9.04 -15.40
C GLY A 489 -28.39 8.01 -16.48
N ARG A 490 -27.47 7.31 -17.14
CA ARG A 490 -27.81 6.40 -18.25
C ARG A 490 -27.56 4.91 -18.02
N TYR A 491 -27.58 4.42 -16.78
CA TYR A 491 -27.50 2.98 -16.57
C TYR A 491 -28.50 2.33 -15.63
N LEU A 492 -29.33 3.05 -14.88
CA LEU A 492 -30.34 2.39 -14.03
C LEU A 492 -31.64 3.18 -14.00
N ASP A 493 -32.55 2.83 -14.92
CA ASP A 493 -33.98 3.14 -14.79
C ASP A 493 -34.61 2.10 -13.85
N PRO A 494 -35.12 2.46 -12.65
CA PRO A 494 -35.70 1.49 -11.73
C PRO A 494 -37.13 1.06 -12.10
N SER A 495 -37.69 1.53 -13.23
CA SER A 495 -39.12 1.37 -13.55
C SER A 495 -39.46 0.38 -14.65
N VAL A 496 -38.49 -0.33 -15.24
CA VAL A 496 -38.78 -1.39 -16.21
C VAL A 496 -38.88 -2.74 -15.51
N GLY A 497 -40.11 -3.19 -15.30
CA GLY A 497 -40.43 -4.49 -14.74
C GLY A 497 -39.85 -5.65 -15.56
N ARG A 498 -39.45 -6.70 -14.82
CA ARG A 498 -39.30 -8.10 -15.22
C ARG A 498 -39.60 -8.42 -16.71
N ALA A 499 -38.57 -8.48 -17.54
CA ALA A 499 -38.49 -9.43 -18.66
C ALA A 499 -37.04 -9.53 -19.20
N SER A 500 -36.48 -10.74 -19.13
CA SER A 500 -35.52 -11.37 -20.05
C SER A 500 -34.26 -10.62 -20.55
N HIS A 501 -33.09 -11.22 -20.23
CA HIS A 501 -31.87 -11.27 -21.05
C HIS A 501 -31.39 -9.95 -21.72
N GLU A 502 -30.99 -8.96 -20.94
CA GLU A 502 -30.09 -7.93 -21.49
C GLU A 502 -28.66 -8.46 -21.51
N ARG A 503 -28.09 -8.53 -22.71
CA ARG A 503 -26.66 -8.80 -22.92
C ARG A 503 -25.87 -7.63 -22.35
N PRO A 504 -24.88 -7.85 -21.47
CA PRO A 504 -24.00 -6.77 -21.03
C PRO A 504 -23.37 -6.10 -22.24
N LEU A 505 -23.47 -4.77 -22.31
CA LEU A 505 -22.79 -3.99 -23.35
C LEU A 505 -21.28 -4.27 -23.26
N PRO A 506 -20.60 -4.52 -24.39
CA PRO A 506 -19.19 -4.82 -24.38
C PRO A 506 -18.42 -3.62 -23.82
N LEU A 507 -17.73 -3.82 -22.69
CA LEU A 507 -16.74 -2.87 -22.20
C LEU A 507 -15.73 -2.61 -23.33
N PRO A 508 -15.40 -1.34 -23.64
CA PRO A 508 -14.42 -1.03 -24.66
C PRO A 508 -13.10 -1.74 -24.34
N GLN A 509 -12.55 -2.45 -25.33
CA GLN A 509 -11.23 -3.07 -25.19
C GLN A 509 -10.18 -1.95 -25.18
N SER A 510 -9.85 -1.43 -24.00
CA SER A 510 -8.69 -0.56 -23.86
C SER A 510 -7.43 -1.41 -24.00
N GLU A 511 -6.63 -1.11 -25.02
CA GLU A 511 -5.32 -1.72 -25.18
C GLU A 511 -4.34 -1.19 -24.12
N PRO A 512 -3.44 -2.04 -23.61
CA PRO A 512 -2.37 -1.62 -22.71
C PRO A 512 -1.48 -0.55 -23.36
N ILE A 513 -0.94 0.37 -22.57
CA ILE A 513 -0.01 1.39 -23.07
C ILE A 513 1.28 0.72 -23.54
N GLU A 514 1.68 0.94 -24.80
CA GLU A 514 3.01 0.60 -25.30
C GLU A 514 4.07 1.56 -24.73
N GLU A 515 5.16 1.01 -24.18
CA GLU A 515 6.17 1.71 -23.37
C GLU A 515 6.83 2.93 -24.04
N GLY A 516 6.80 3.05 -25.37
CA GLY A 516 7.52 4.09 -26.10
C GLY A 516 6.75 5.39 -26.39
N ARG A 517 5.42 5.37 -26.46
CA ARG A 517 4.68 6.44 -27.17
C ARG A 517 4.00 7.47 -26.27
N LEU A 518 3.67 7.14 -25.03
CA LEU A 518 2.77 7.95 -24.20
C LEU A 518 3.34 8.46 -22.87
N ARG A 519 4.53 8.01 -22.44
CA ARG A 519 5.24 8.61 -21.29
C ARG A 519 5.80 10.02 -21.59
N ARG A 520 5.73 10.48 -22.84
CA ARG A 520 6.05 11.84 -23.29
C ARG A 520 4.87 12.81 -23.25
N GLY A 521 3.85 12.57 -22.42
CA GLY A 521 3.07 13.68 -21.89
C GLY A 521 4.01 14.51 -21.03
N ALA A 522 4.75 15.43 -21.66
CA ALA A 522 5.67 16.31 -20.96
C ALA A 522 4.86 17.01 -19.87
N PHE A 523 5.18 16.71 -18.61
CA PHE A 523 4.91 17.62 -17.51
C PHE A 523 5.58 18.92 -17.90
N SER A 524 4.83 19.81 -18.55
CA SER A 524 5.29 21.14 -18.86
C SER A 524 5.21 21.89 -17.54
N PRO A 525 6.34 22.24 -16.90
CA PRO A 525 6.28 22.99 -15.65
C PRO A 525 5.53 24.32 -15.81
N THR A 526 5.44 24.83 -17.05
CA THR A 526 4.68 26.02 -17.42
C THR A 526 3.17 25.81 -17.56
N SER A 527 2.65 24.57 -17.67
CA SER A 527 1.19 24.34 -17.71
C SER A 527 0.52 24.31 -16.34
N VAL A 528 1.31 24.37 -15.26
CA VAL A 528 0.80 24.38 -13.87
C VAL A 528 0.39 25.79 -13.42
N GLU A 529 0.82 26.84 -14.12
CA GLU A 529 0.36 28.20 -13.86
C GLU A 529 -0.93 28.47 -14.67
N GLN A 530 -2.08 28.52 -13.96
CA GLN A 530 -3.36 29.11 -14.40
C GLN A 530 -4.25 28.39 -15.42
N LYS A 531 -4.58 27.11 -15.23
CA LYS A 531 -5.84 26.58 -15.80
C LYS A 531 -6.65 25.82 -14.77
N VAL A 532 -7.61 26.51 -14.15
CA VAL A 532 -8.72 25.89 -13.43
C VAL A 532 -9.60 25.16 -14.46
N ILE A 533 -9.39 23.85 -14.60
CA ILE A 533 -10.26 23.00 -15.43
C ILE A 533 -11.54 22.76 -14.63
N LYS A 534 -12.58 23.58 -14.89
CA LYS A 534 -13.94 23.30 -14.41
C LYS A 534 -14.58 22.24 -15.31
N GLY A 535 -14.34 20.97 -15.03
CA GLY A 535 -15.00 19.86 -15.72
C GLY A 535 -14.89 18.57 -14.92
N SER A 536 -16.01 17.87 -14.71
CA SER A 536 -16.04 16.58 -14.02
C SER A 536 -15.26 15.50 -14.80
N MET A 537 -14.45 14.72 -14.08
CA MET A 537 -13.70 13.54 -14.56
C MET A 537 -14.55 12.59 -15.43
N ALA A 538 -15.83 12.45 -15.11
CA ALA A 538 -16.76 11.62 -15.88
C ALA A 538 -16.85 12.01 -17.37
N ASN A 539 -16.68 13.30 -17.70
CA ASN A 539 -16.74 13.79 -19.08
C ASN A 539 -15.48 13.47 -19.89
N VAL A 540 -14.30 13.42 -19.27
CA VAL A 540 -13.05 13.06 -19.95
C VAL A 540 -13.08 11.58 -20.35
N VAL A 541 -13.55 10.72 -19.43
CA VAL A 541 -13.75 9.29 -19.70
C VAL A 541 -14.81 9.06 -20.79
N ALA A 542 -15.94 9.78 -20.75
CA ALA A 542 -17.01 9.63 -21.75
C ALA A 542 -16.65 10.21 -23.14
N SER A 543 -15.80 11.24 -23.21
CA SER A 543 -15.40 11.88 -24.47
C SER A 543 -14.36 11.05 -25.24
N GLN A 544 -13.42 10.38 -24.55
CA GLN A 544 -12.47 9.48 -25.20
C GLN A 544 -13.14 8.22 -25.77
N GLN A 545 -14.25 7.76 -25.19
CA GLN A 545 -15.05 6.65 -25.72
C GLN A 545 -15.66 6.93 -27.11
N ARG A 546 -15.84 8.20 -27.51
CA ARG A 546 -16.44 8.55 -28.81
C ARG A 546 -15.43 8.56 -29.97
N VAL A 547 -14.16 8.83 -29.70
CA VAL A 547 -13.14 8.99 -30.76
C VAL A 547 -12.74 7.64 -31.36
N THR A 548 -12.84 6.55 -30.60
CA THR A 548 -12.44 5.21 -31.05
C THR A 548 -13.48 4.55 -31.97
N LEU A 549 -14.77 4.92 -31.88
CA LEU A 549 -15.84 4.36 -32.73
C LEU A 549 -15.92 4.99 -34.13
N GLN A 550 -15.37 6.19 -34.35
CA GLN A 550 -15.36 6.81 -35.68
C GLN A 550 -14.26 6.28 -36.61
N LYS A 551 -13.28 5.52 -36.10
CA LYS A 551 -12.18 4.94 -36.91
C LYS A 551 -12.42 3.50 -37.38
N LEU A 552 -13.61 2.95 -37.17
CA LEU A 552 -14.00 1.61 -37.63
C LEU A 552 -14.96 1.62 -38.84
N PHE A 553 -15.21 2.80 -39.43
CA PHE A 553 -16.01 2.97 -40.64
C PHE A 553 -15.33 3.85 -41.70
N LEU A 554 -14.01 3.70 -41.86
CA LEU A 554 -13.26 4.17 -43.04
C LEU A 554 -12.20 3.15 -43.43
#